data_AF-Q8MUS5-F1
#
_entry.id   AF-Q8MUS5-F1
#
_cell.length_a   1.000
_cell.length_b   1.000
_cell.length_c   1.000
_cell.angle_alpha   90.00
_cell.angle_beta   90.00
_cell.angle_gamma   90.00
#
_symmetry.space_group_name_H-M   'P 1'
#
loop_
_entity.id
_entity.type
_entity.pdbx_description
1 polymer ?
#
loop_
_entity_poly.entity_id
_entity_poly.type
_entity_poly.pdbx_seq_one_letter_code
_entity_poly.pdbx_strand_id
1 'polypeptide(L)'
;GPDAASAEQALALMHDRHYSRFARRDDLWQANTVPLQPPLAQRARVEVEYSIGADESSSEKTLVALAWVLGTSDEPEALILAQGLAHLLFNKEGSPVREALLKSHLAQDISSRLTYDLRQPFLTVVVKNASHDNAQKIV
;
A
#
# COMPACT_ATOMS: atom_id res chain seq x y z
N GLY A 1 25.67 -25.25 -12.98
CA GLY A 1 24.80 -26.39 -12.60
C GLY A 1 23.75 -26.61 -13.68
N PRO A 2 22.93 -27.67 -13.60
CA PRO A 2 21.90 -27.98 -14.59
C PRO A 2 20.90 -26.82 -14.85
N ASP A 3 20.68 -25.94 -13.87
CA ASP A 3 19.83 -24.73 -14.00
C ASP A 3 20.44 -23.60 -14.86
N ALA A 4 21.76 -23.55 -14.98
CA ALA A 4 22.39 -22.55 -15.85
C ALA A 4 22.09 -22.92 -17.32
N ALA A 5 22.36 -24.18 -17.68
CA ALA A 5 22.18 -24.68 -19.05
C ALA A 5 20.76 -24.50 -19.60
N SER A 6 19.73 -24.55 -18.74
CA SER A 6 18.34 -24.28 -19.13
C SER A 6 18.05 -22.78 -19.31
N ALA A 7 18.67 -21.91 -18.50
CA ALA A 7 18.57 -20.46 -18.64
C ALA A 7 19.26 -19.96 -19.93
N GLU A 8 20.45 -20.48 -20.26
CA GLU A 8 21.13 -20.10 -21.50
C GLU A 8 20.35 -20.52 -22.75
N GLN A 9 19.72 -21.71 -22.73
CA GLN A 9 18.83 -22.15 -23.80
C GLN A 9 17.59 -21.25 -23.95
N ALA A 10 16.99 -20.82 -22.84
CA ALA A 10 15.86 -19.88 -22.86
C ALA A 10 16.27 -18.51 -23.44
N LEU A 11 17.45 -18.00 -23.06
CA LEU A 11 17.99 -16.75 -23.58
C LEU A 11 18.26 -16.82 -25.09
N ALA A 12 18.90 -17.90 -25.55
CA ALA A 12 19.16 -18.12 -26.97
C ALA A 12 17.86 -18.15 -27.79
N LEU A 13 16.85 -18.88 -27.31
CA LEU A 13 15.56 -18.96 -27.99
C LEU A 13 14.84 -17.61 -28.07
N MET A 14 14.84 -16.83 -26.99
CA MET A 14 14.25 -15.49 -26.97
C MET A 14 14.98 -14.53 -27.93
N HIS A 15 16.31 -14.57 -27.94
CA HIS A 15 17.13 -13.73 -28.82
C HIS A 15 16.91 -14.09 -30.30
N ASP A 16 17.10 -15.36 -30.66
CA ASP A 16 17.09 -15.82 -32.06
C ASP A 16 15.70 -15.68 -32.68
N ARG A 17 14.64 -16.03 -31.94
CA ARG A 17 13.26 -16.01 -32.48
C ARG A 17 12.62 -14.64 -32.48
N HIS A 18 13.02 -13.75 -31.58
CA HIS A 18 12.29 -12.50 -31.37
C HIS A 18 13.21 -11.28 -31.32
N TYR A 19 14.08 -11.15 -30.33
CA TYR A 19 14.74 -9.87 -30.03
C TYR A 19 15.79 -9.45 -31.07
N SER A 20 16.44 -10.38 -31.78
CA SER A 20 17.46 -10.09 -32.80
C SER A 20 16.95 -9.23 -33.98
N ARG A 21 15.63 -9.14 -34.17
CA ARG A 21 14.99 -8.38 -35.25
C ARG A 21 14.68 -6.93 -34.88
N PHE A 22 14.90 -6.54 -33.62
CA PHE A 22 14.60 -5.20 -33.13
C PHE A 22 15.88 -4.42 -32.86
N ALA A 23 15.88 -3.14 -33.25
CA ALA A 23 16.89 -2.19 -32.82
C ALA A 23 16.49 -1.58 -31.46
N ARG A 24 17.49 -1.36 -30.59
CA ARG A 24 17.30 -0.64 -29.33
C ARG A 24 16.78 0.78 -29.60
N ARG A 25 15.78 1.21 -28.83
CA ARG A 25 15.15 2.53 -28.91
C ARG A 25 15.16 3.21 -27.54
N ASP A 26 16.12 4.08 -27.31
CA ASP A 26 16.28 4.79 -26.03
C ASP A 26 15.27 5.93 -25.84
N ASP A 27 14.68 6.43 -26.93
CA ASP A 27 13.72 7.52 -26.94
C ASP A 27 12.34 7.14 -26.38
N LEU A 28 12.01 5.85 -26.39
CA LEU A 28 10.71 5.36 -25.90
C LEU A 28 10.61 5.32 -24.37
N TRP A 29 11.74 5.34 -23.65
CA TRP A 29 11.73 5.22 -22.20
C TRP A 29 11.07 6.43 -21.52
N GLN A 30 11.38 7.65 -21.98
CA GLN A 30 10.81 8.87 -21.41
C GLN A 30 9.31 9.00 -21.69
N ALA A 31 8.85 8.57 -22.86
CA ALA A 31 7.44 8.62 -23.24
C ALA A 31 6.55 7.63 -22.47
N ASN A 32 7.13 6.55 -21.93
CA ASN A 32 6.39 5.49 -21.23
C ASN A 32 6.57 5.52 -19.70
N THR A 33 7.13 6.61 -19.15
CA THR A 33 7.28 6.73 -17.70
C THR A 33 5.96 7.19 -17.06
N VAL A 34 5.41 6.38 -16.14
CA VAL A 34 4.24 6.76 -15.32
C VAL A 34 4.61 7.95 -14.46
N PRO A 35 4.01 9.15 -14.58
CA PRO A 35 4.42 10.34 -13.82
C PRO A 35 4.22 10.16 -12.31
N LEU A 36 4.93 10.97 -11.51
CA LEU A 36 4.67 11.06 -10.08
C LEU A 36 3.36 11.82 -9.83
N GLN A 37 2.56 11.30 -8.91
CA GLN A 37 1.43 11.99 -8.30
C GLN A 37 1.94 13.23 -7.54
N PRO A 38 1.42 14.43 -7.86
CA PRO A 38 1.72 15.63 -7.11
C PRO A 38 1.32 15.49 -5.63
N PRO A 39 2.14 16.02 -4.70
CA PRO A 39 1.76 16.09 -3.29
C PRO A 39 0.42 16.80 -3.12
N LEU A 40 -0.40 16.29 -2.19
CA LEU A 40 -1.65 16.95 -1.84
C LEU A 40 -1.34 18.25 -1.09
N ALA A 41 -1.93 19.37 -1.51
CA ALA A 41 -1.77 20.67 -0.84
C ALA A 41 -2.32 20.68 0.60
N GLN A 42 -3.30 19.81 0.87
CA GLN A 42 -3.90 19.57 2.17
C GLN A 42 -4.42 18.13 2.24
N ARG A 43 -4.74 17.64 3.44
CA ARG A 43 -5.33 16.31 3.63
C ARG A 43 -6.63 16.19 2.83
N ALA A 44 -6.69 15.21 1.93
CA ALA A 44 -7.93 14.82 1.27
C ALA A 44 -8.75 13.91 2.18
N ARG A 45 -10.06 14.11 2.21
CA ARG A 45 -11.03 13.27 2.94
C ARG A 45 -12.12 12.84 1.97
N VAL A 46 -12.44 11.55 2.00
CA VAL A 46 -13.51 10.96 1.20
C VAL A 46 -14.36 10.12 2.14
N GLU A 47 -15.68 10.30 2.05
CA GLU A 47 -16.66 9.48 2.77
C GLU A 47 -17.52 8.76 1.75
N VAL A 48 -17.69 7.46 1.94
CA VAL A 48 -18.45 6.59 1.04
C VAL A 48 -19.28 5.67 1.89
N GLU A 49 -20.58 5.60 1.58
CA GLU A 49 -21.49 4.64 2.20
C GLU A 49 -21.35 3.26 1.54
N TYR A 50 -21.58 2.22 2.32
CA TYR A 50 -21.60 0.85 1.83
C TYR A 50 -22.79 0.09 2.44
N SER A 51 -23.29 -0.90 1.71
CA SER A 51 -24.45 -1.68 2.15
C SER A 51 -24.10 -2.64 3.27
N ILE A 52 -24.95 -2.70 4.29
CA ILE A 52 -24.96 -3.73 5.35
C ILE A 52 -26.19 -4.63 5.19
N GLY A 53 -26.23 -5.75 5.92
CA GLY A 53 -27.41 -6.62 5.92
C GLY A 53 -28.66 -5.89 6.41
N ALA A 54 -29.84 -6.25 5.89
CA ALA A 54 -31.11 -5.58 6.23
C ALA A 54 -31.44 -5.61 7.74
N ASP A 55 -31.00 -6.68 8.42
CA ASP A 55 -31.20 -6.87 9.86
C ASP A 55 -29.97 -6.45 10.69
N GLU A 56 -28.91 -5.92 10.06
CA GLU A 56 -27.72 -5.46 10.75
C GLU A 56 -27.88 -4.01 11.22
N SER A 57 -27.42 -3.73 12.44
CA SER A 57 -27.27 -2.35 12.91
C SER A 57 -26.04 -1.70 12.26
N SER A 58 -26.17 -0.43 11.90
CA SER A 58 -25.05 0.42 11.45
C SER A 58 -24.12 0.86 12.60
N SER A 59 -24.51 0.58 13.85
CA SER A 59 -23.66 0.83 15.01
C SER A 59 -22.36 0.05 14.90
N GLU A 60 -21.23 0.71 15.18
CA GLU A 60 -19.90 0.11 15.12
C GLU A 60 -19.57 -0.55 13.75
N LYS A 61 -20.11 0.01 12.66
CA LYS A 61 -19.81 -0.41 11.28
C LYS A 61 -19.07 0.68 10.49
N THR A 62 -18.53 1.71 11.14
CA THR A 62 -17.72 2.71 10.42
C THR A 62 -16.28 2.21 10.27
N LEU A 63 -15.76 2.26 9.05
CA LEU A 63 -14.36 2.00 8.72
C LEU A 63 -13.66 3.34 8.48
N VAL A 64 -12.52 3.55 9.15
CA VAL A 64 -11.68 4.73 8.92
C VAL A 64 -10.35 4.29 8.39
N ALA A 65 -9.95 4.81 7.24
CA ALA A 65 -8.64 4.58 6.66
C ALA A 65 -7.87 5.89 6.57
N LEU A 66 -6.65 5.89 7.10
CA LEU A 66 -5.66 6.95 6.94
C LEU A 66 -4.56 6.44 6.03
N ALA A 67 -4.16 7.23 5.03
CA ALA A 67 -3.13 6.85 4.08
C ALA A 67 -2.08 7.95 3.90
N TRP A 68 -0.82 7.54 3.76
CA TRP A 68 0.34 8.42 3.56
C TRP A 68 1.22 7.88 2.45
N VAL A 69 1.53 8.72 1.45
CA VAL A 69 2.56 8.42 0.44
C VAL A 69 3.94 8.52 1.09
N LEU A 70 4.79 7.52 0.88
CA LEU A 70 6.07 7.40 1.59
C LEU A 70 7.31 7.74 0.76
N GLY A 71 7.16 7.95 -0.56
CA GLY A 71 8.28 8.17 -1.46
C GLY A 71 8.05 7.46 -2.79
N THR A 72 9.11 6.93 -3.38
CA THR A 72 9.08 6.18 -4.64
C THR A 72 9.50 4.72 -4.46
N SER A 73 9.06 3.85 -5.37
CA SER A 73 9.28 2.41 -5.29
C SER A 73 10.73 1.96 -5.53
N ASP A 74 11.58 2.86 -6.00
CA ASP A 74 13.00 2.65 -6.28
C ASP A 74 13.92 2.89 -5.07
N GLU A 75 13.34 3.14 -3.88
CA GLU A 75 14.04 3.27 -2.60
C GLU A 75 13.78 2.06 -1.68
N PRO A 76 14.35 0.87 -1.97
CA PRO A 76 14.01 -0.36 -1.26
C PRO A 76 14.32 -0.32 0.24
N GLU A 77 15.40 0.36 0.65
CA GLU A 77 15.78 0.50 2.06
C GLU A 77 14.72 1.29 2.85
N ALA A 78 14.27 2.43 2.32
CA ALA A 78 13.22 3.25 2.93
C ALA A 78 11.92 2.45 3.11
N LEU A 79 11.57 1.60 2.13
CA LEU A 79 10.37 0.77 2.18
C LEU A 79 10.44 -0.36 3.21
N ILE A 80 11.60 -1.01 3.34
CA ILE A 80 11.83 -2.02 4.38
C ILE A 80 11.74 -1.38 5.77
N LEU A 81 12.36 -0.22 5.96
CA LEU A 81 12.28 0.54 7.22
C LEU A 81 10.84 0.95 7.54
N ALA A 82 10.10 1.47 6.55
CA ALA A 82 8.70 1.84 6.71
C ALA A 82 7.81 0.64 7.06
N GLN A 83 8.04 -0.51 6.43
CA GLN A 83 7.31 -1.75 6.74
C GLN A 83 7.58 -2.21 8.17
N GLY A 84 8.85 -2.20 8.59
CA GLY A 84 9.24 -2.53 9.96
C GLY A 84 8.62 -1.57 10.98
N LEU A 85 8.66 -0.27 10.71
CA LEU A 85 8.06 0.75 11.55
C LEU A 85 6.54 0.56 11.67
N ALA A 86 5.83 0.38 10.56
CA ALA A 86 4.40 0.13 10.57
C ALA A 86 4.05 -1.15 11.36
N HIS A 87 4.86 -2.20 11.24
CA HIS A 87 4.68 -3.42 12.00
C HIS A 87 4.80 -3.18 13.51
N LEU A 88 5.85 -2.46 13.94
CA LEU A 88 6.10 -2.14 15.36
C LEU A 88 5.05 -1.19 15.95
N LEU A 89 4.50 -0.28 15.16
CA LEU A 89 3.53 0.72 15.63
C LEU A 89 2.09 0.19 15.67
N PHE A 90 1.69 -0.69 14.76
CA PHE A 90 0.28 -1.05 14.56
C PHE A 90 -0.04 -2.54 14.61
N ASN A 91 0.87 -3.41 14.15
CA ASN A 91 0.51 -4.79 13.82
C ASN A 91 0.97 -5.81 14.88
N LYS A 92 1.96 -5.47 15.72
CA LYS A 92 2.43 -6.35 16.80
C LYS A 92 1.51 -6.24 18.03
N GLU A 93 1.34 -7.33 18.76
CA GLU A 93 0.79 -7.26 20.12
C GLU A 93 1.70 -6.40 21.00
N GLY A 94 1.11 -5.52 21.82
CA GLY A 94 1.86 -4.55 22.61
C GLY A 94 2.36 -3.32 21.83
N SER A 95 2.02 -3.21 20.54
CA SER A 95 2.35 -2.02 19.75
C SER A 95 1.75 -0.76 20.38
N PRO A 96 2.52 0.33 20.57
CA PRO A 96 2.09 1.47 21.38
C PRO A 96 0.88 2.20 20.79
N VAL A 97 0.85 2.40 19.47
CA VAL A 97 -0.27 3.11 18.82
C VAL A 97 -1.51 2.21 18.76
N ARG A 98 -1.33 0.92 18.47
CA ARG A 98 -2.40 -0.08 18.56
C ARG A 98 -3.05 -0.05 19.95
N GLU A 99 -2.25 -0.17 21.01
CA GLU A 99 -2.75 -0.18 22.38
C GLU A 99 -3.45 1.13 22.75
N ALA A 100 -2.88 2.28 22.39
CA ALA A 100 -3.47 3.58 22.73
C ALA A 100 -4.86 3.75 22.09
N LEU A 101 -5.00 3.38 20.82
CA LEU A 101 -6.26 3.47 20.10
C LEU A 101 -7.31 2.47 20.64
N LEU A 102 -6.91 1.23 20.95
CA LEU A 102 -7.83 0.25 21.57
C LEU A 102 -8.26 0.69 22.98
N LYS A 103 -7.33 1.17 23.81
CA LYS A 103 -7.61 1.68 25.17
C LYS A 103 -8.49 2.94 25.16
N SER A 104 -8.46 3.73 24.09
CA SER A 104 -9.31 4.92 23.95
C SER A 104 -10.78 4.60 23.66
N HIS A 105 -11.13 3.33 23.40
CA HIS A 105 -12.44 2.89 22.94
C HIS A 105 -12.91 3.54 21.62
N LEU A 106 -12.00 4.21 20.89
CA LEU A 106 -12.28 4.77 19.56
C LEU A 106 -12.24 3.70 18.45
N ALA A 107 -11.57 2.58 18.71
CA ALA A 107 -11.31 1.51 17.76
C ALA A 107 -11.53 0.14 18.42
N GLN A 108 -12.15 -0.81 17.72
CA GLN A 108 -12.23 -2.21 18.17
C GLN A 108 -11.16 -3.09 17.52
N ASP A 109 -10.77 -2.77 16.28
CA ASP A 109 -9.65 -3.42 15.60
C ASP A 109 -8.88 -2.40 14.75
N ILE A 110 -7.59 -2.66 14.58
CA ILE A 110 -6.65 -1.80 13.87
C ILE A 110 -5.72 -2.69 13.04
N SER A 111 -5.44 -2.25 11.82
CA SER A 111 -4.47 -2.90 10.95
C SER A 111 -3.73 -1.87 10.11
N SER A 112 -2.47 -2.13 9.79
CA SER A 112 -1.73 -1.32 8.82
C SER A 112 -1.18 -2.18 7.69
N ARG A 113 -1.10 -1.59 6.50
CA ARG A 113 -0.52 -2.21 5.30
C ARG A 113 0.29 -1.19 4.51
N LEU A 114 1.51 -1.57 4.16
CA LEU A 114 2.30 -0.88 3.14
C LEU A 114 1.93 -1.44 1.76
N THR A 115 1.51 -0.57 0.85
CA THR A 115 1.29 -0.87 -0.56
C THR A 115 2.47 -0.33 -1.36
N TYR A 116 3.19 -1.21 -2.06
CA TYR A 116 4.48 -0.89 -2.70
C TYR A 116 4.61 -1.39 -4.14
N ASP A 117 3.50 -1.83 -4.74
CA ASP A 117 3.37 -2.23 -6.14
C ASP A 117 3.11 -1.04 -7.10
N LEU A 118 3.07 0.19 -6.56
CA LEU A 118 2.94 1.43 -7.32
C LEU A 118 4.25 2.23 -7.34
N ARG A 119 4.42 3.09 -8.36
CA ARG A 119 5.57 4.02 -8.46
C ARG A 119 5.76 4.86 -7.19
N GLN A 120 4.66 5.25 -6.55
CA GLN A 120 4.66 5.90 -5.24
C GLN A 120 3.96 5.02 -4.20
N PRO A 121 4.72 4.29 -3.38
CA PRO A 121 4.20 3.49 -2.27
C PRO A 121 3.48 4.35 -1.23
N PHE A 122 2.51 3.73 -0.56
CA PHE A 122 1.77 4.37 0.52
C PHE A 122 1.46 3.41 1.66
N LEU A 123 1.53 3.92 2.89
CA LEU A 123 1.08 3.23 4.09
C LEU A 123 -0.39 3.53 4.29
N THR A 124 -1.19 2.51 4.57
CA THR A 124 -2.57 2.65 5.04
C THR A 124 -2.69 2.10 6.45
N VAL A 125 -3.36 2.85 7.33
CA VAL A 125 -3.81 2.40 8.66
C VAL A 125 -5.33 2.39 8.64
N VAL A 126 -5.93 1.25 8.94
CA VAL A 126 -7.37 1.04 8.96
C VAL A 126 -7.81 0.77 10.38
N VAL A 127 -8.72 1.60 10.88
CA VAL A 127 -9.49 1.39 12.09
C VAL A 127 -10.84 0.80 11.69
N LYS A 128 -11.20 -0.31 12.32
CA LYS A 128 -12.45 -1.02 12.05
C LYS A 128 -13.40 -0.92 13.23
N ASN A 129 -14.68 -1.02 12.89
CA ASN A 129 -15.81 -1.05 13.81
C ASN A 129 -15.82 0.15 14.76
N ALA A 130 -15.61 1.35 14.22
CA ALA A 130 -15.81 2.57 14.99
C ALA A 130 -17.28 2.99 14.94
N SER A 131 -17.76 3.69 15.97
CA SER A 131 -18.95 4.53 15.85
C SER A 131 -18.67 5.69 14.90
N HIS A 132 -19.71 6.23 14.27
CA HIS A 132 -19.59 7.40 13.40
C HIS A 132 -18.95 8.61 14.14
N ASP A 133 -19.32 8.84 15.40
CA ASP A 133 -18.77 9.94 16.20
C ASP A 133 -17.30 9.71 16.59
N ASN A 134 -16.91 8.45 16.84
CA ASN A 134 -15.52 8.11 17.12
C ASN A 134 -14.66 8.19 15.86
N ALA A 135 -15.22 7.83 14.71
CA ALA A 135 -14.55 7.97 13.42
C ALA A 135 -14.10 9.42 13.17
N GLN A 136 -14.94 10.41 13.48
CA GLN A 136 -14.58 11.82 13.33
C GLN A 136 -13.43 12.28 14.25
N LYS A 137 -13.18 11.59 15.38
CA LYS A 137 -12.09 11.91 16.32
C LYS A 137 -10.75 11.29 15.91
N ILE A 138 -10.78 10.27 15.05
CA ILE A 138 -9.58 9.57 14.56
C ILE A 138 -8.91 10.34 13.41
N VAL A 139 -9.68 11.12 12.64
CA VAL A 139 -9.23 11.92 11.49
C VAL A 139 -8.88 13.35 11.83
#